data_AF-A0A2R3FWC4-F1
#
_entry.id   AF-A0A2R3FWC4-F1
#
_cell.length_a   1.000
_cell.length_b   1.000
_cell.length_c   1.000
_cell.angle_alpha   90.00
_cell.angle_beta   90.00
_cell.angle_gamma   90.00
#
_symmetry.space_group_name_H-M   'P 1'
#
loop_
_entity.id
_entity.type
_entity.pdbx_description
1 polymer ?
#
loop_
_entity_poly.entity_id
_entity_poly.type
_entity_poly.pdbx_seq_one_letter_code
_entity_poly.pdbx_strand_id
1 'polypeptide(L)'
;MAYSIEEEQEINQLKDWWKENGKTIIVAFILGVGGMFGWRYWQSHQAEQIAQASAQYDTLINSVQQDEQAKKANIEQFVQANSKTAYAVFALLDEAKKATQKQDFSAAEANLNQALTQSQDEVLTSIVALRLSAVQFQLGQLDNALTTLNQVKGESFNARKAILTGDIQVAKGDKVAAKNSFEQAQQSGSQLEQQMAKMKLNNL
;
A
#
# COMPACT_ATOMS: atom_id res chain seq x y z
N MET A 1 -26.68 55.76 32.72
CA MET A 1 -27.37 54.69 33.45
C MET A 1 -26.32 54.02 34.32
N ALA A 2 -26.49 54.03 35.64
CA ALA A 2 -25.60 53.31 36.54
C ALA A 2 -25.95 51.82 36.44
N TYR A 3 -24.93 50.96 36.29
CA TYR A 3 -25.11 49.52 36.28
C TYR A 3 -25.66 49.05 37.63
N SER A 4 -26.46 47.99 37.63
CA SER A 4 -26.96 47.40 38.88
C SER A 4 -25.81 46.73 39.64
N ILE A 5 -25.93 46.56 40.97
CA ILE A 5 -24.90 45.92 41.80
C ILE A 5 -24.60 44.49 41.31
N GLU A 6 -25.61 43.79 40.78
CA GLU A 6 -25.47 42.47 40.17
C GLU A 6 -24.64 42.54 38.87
N GLU A 7 -24.91 43.51 38.00
CA GLU A 7 -24.14 43.72 36.75
C GLU A 7 -22.66 44.03 37.03
N GLU A 8 -22.35 44.82 38.08
CA GLU A 8 -20.96 45.08 38.48
C GLU A 8 -20.26 43.83 39.02
N GLN A 9 -20.96 42.97 39.77
CA GLN A 9 -20.40 41.73 40.30
C GLN A 9 -20.11 40.71 39.19
N GLU A 10 -21.00 40.55 38.22
CA GLU A 10 -20.79 39.66 37.08
C GLU A 10 -19.58 40.08 36.24
N ILE A 11 -19.42 41.38 35.97
CA ILE A 11 -18.28 41.92 35.21
C ILE A 11 -16.96 41.68 35.94
N ASN A 12 -16.94 41.84 37.27
CA ASN A 12 -15.73 41.63 38.06
C ASN A 12 -15.32 40.15 38.11
N GLN A 13 -16.29 39.24 38.24
CA GLN A 13 -16.03 37.79 38.18
C GLN A 13 -15.46 37.37 36.82
N LEU A 14 -15.98 37.90 35.72
CA LEU A 14 -15.45 37.63 34.38
C LEU A 14 -14.03 38.18 34.19
N LYS A 15 -13.75 39.39 34.71
CA LYS A 15 -12.41 39.99 34.66
C LYS A 15 -11.39 39.16 35.41
N ASP A 16 -11.74 38.67 36.59
CA ASP A 16 -10.80 37.89 37.41
C ASP A 16 -10.59 36.49 36.82
N TRP A 17 -11.66 35.84 36.31
CA TRP A 17 -11.53 34.59 35.56
C TRP A 17 -10.61 34.74 34.32
N TRP A 18 -10.72 35.85 33.59
CA TRP A 18 -9.85 36.12 32.44
C TRP A 18 -8.40 36.41 32.84
N LYS A 19 -8.16 37.13 33.95
CA LYS A 19 -6.80 37.32 34.48
C LYS A 19 -6.15 35.98 34.86
N GLU A 20 -6.93 35.06 35.41
CA GLU A 20 -6.46 33.73 35.81
C GLU A 20 -6.25 32.80 34.61
N ASN A 21 -7.18 32.78 33.64
CA ASN A 21 -7.23 31.76 32.58
C ASN A 21 -6.83 32.26 31.18
N GLY A 22 -6.79 33.57 30.95
CA GLY A 22 -6.62 34.17 29.61
C GLY A 22 -5.33 33.74 28.92
N LYS A 23 -4.22 33.59 29.66
CA LYS A 23 -2.96 33.07 29.10
C LYS A 23 -3.12 31.64 28.57
N THR A 24 -3.77 30.77 29.34
CA THR A 24 -4.02 29.38 28.96
C THR A 24 -4.92 29.29 27.72
N ILE A 25 -5.96 30.13 27.66
CA ILE A 25 -6.87 30.20 26.51
C ILE A 25 -6.13 30.67 25.25
N ILE A 26 -5.28 31.69 25.36
CA ILE A 26 -4.47 32.18 24.23
C ILE A 26 -3.52 31.08 23.74
N VAL A 27 -2.83 30.38 24.66
CA VAL A 27 -1.94 29.28 24.29
C VAL A 27 -2.74 28.15 23.61
N ALA A 28 -3.88 27.75 24.17
CA ALA A 28 -4.74 26.72 23.60
C ALA A 28 -5.26 27.12 22.20
N PHE A 29 -5.62 28.39 22.02
CA PHE A 29 -6.04 28.92 20.73
C PHE A 29 -4.91 28.89 19.70
N ILE A 30 -3.71 29.36 20.05
CA ILE A 30 -2.54 29.34 19.16
C ILE A 30 -2.18 27.90 18.78
N LEU A 31 -2.20 26.97 19.74
CA LEU A 31 -1.95 25.56 19.48
C LEU A 31 -3.02 24.94 18.57
N GLY A 32 -4.30 25.25 18.82
CA GLY A 32 -5.41 24.76 18.01
C GLY A 32 -5.34 25.27 16.56
N VAL A 33 -5.13 26.57 16.38
CA VAL A 33 -5.02 27.20 15.06
C VAL A 33 -3.75 26.76 14.35
N GLY A 34 -2.60 26.78 15.03
CA GLY A 34 -1.33 26.33 14.48
C GLY A 34 -1.34 24.86 14.07
N GLY A 35 -1.92 23.98 14.90
CA GLY A 35 -2.12 22.58 14.59
C GLY A 35 -3.02 22.37 13.36
N MET A 36 -4.13 23.11 13.26
CA MET A 36 -5.04 23.03 12.11
C MET A 36 -4.36 23.46 10.80
N PHE A 37 -3.66 24.59 10.80
CA PHE A 37 -2.95 25.07 9.59
C PHE A 37 -1.77 24.17 9.22
N GLY A 38 -1.03 23.67 10.22
CA GLY A 38 0.05 22.71 9.99
C GLY A 38 -0.46 21.42 9.35
N TRP A 39 -1.55 20.84 9.88
CA TRP A 39 -2.19 19.65 9.31
C TRP A 39 -2.70 19.91 7.89
N ARG A 40 -3.37 21.04 7.66
CA ARG A 40 -3.86 21.40 6.31
C ARG A 40 -2.74 21.56 5.29
N TYR A 41 -1.65 22.25 5.66
CA TYR A 41 -0.49 22.42 4.79
C TYR A 41 0.15 21.07 4.45
N TRP A 42 0.30 20.19 5.43
CA TRP A 42 0.82 18.84 5.20
C TRP A 42 -0.08 18.03 4.26
N GLN A 43 -1.40 18.04 4.47
CA GLN A 43 -2.36 17.37 3.61
C GLN A 43 -2.33 17.91 2.17
N SER A 44 -2.28 19.24 1.99
CA SER A 44 -2.21 19.83 0.65
C SER A 44 -0.91 19.49 -0.06
N HIS A 45 0.21 19.51 0.67
CA HIS A 45 1.51 19.16 0.11
C HIS A 45 1.57 17.68 -0.32
N GLN A 46 0.99 16.78 0.46
CA GLN A 46 0.87 15.37 0.08
C GLN A 46 -0.01 15.17 -1.16
N ALA A 47 -1.14 15.88 -1.24
CA ALA A 47 -2.02 15.82 -2.41
C ALA A 47 -1.33 16.32 -3.69
N GLU A 48 -0.56 17.41 -3.58
CA GLU A 48 0.21 17.97 -4.69
C GLU A 48 1.32 17.01 -5.15
N GLN A 49 2.06 16.39 -4.21
CA GLN A 49 3.06 15.37 -4.55
C GLN A 49 2.45 14.20 -5.31
N ILE A 50 1.28 13.70 -4.88
CA ILE A 50 0.59 12.60 -5.57
C ILE A 50 0.15 13.03 -6.97
N ALA A 51 -0.37 14.25 -7.14
CA ALA A 51 -0.78 14.77 -8.45
C ALA A 51 0.42 14.92 -9.41
N GLN A 52 1.54 15.44 -8.92
CA GLN A 52 2.79 15.55 -9.70
C GLN A 52 3.33 14.17 -10.08
N ALA A 53 3.35 13.22 -9.14
CA ALA A 53 3.77 11.84 -9.39
C ALA A 53 2.89 11.16 -10.45
N SER A 54 1.58 11.40 -10.44
CA SER A 54 0.66 10.91 -11.48
C SER A 54 1.04 11.44 -12.86
N ALA A 55 1.20 12.76 -13.00
CA ALA A 55 1.49 13.37 -14.30
C ALA A 55 2.85 12.91 -14.86
N GLN A 56 3.86 12.77 -13.99
CA GLN A 56 5.16 12.22 -14.34
C GLN A 56 5.05 10.75 -14.76
N TYR A 57 4.30 9.94 -14.01
CA TYR A 57 4.06 8.54 -14.34
C TYR A 57 3.39 8.40 -15.71
N ASP A 58 2.33 9.15 -15.99
CA ASP A 58 1.64 9.13 -17.28
C ASP A 58 2.58 9.47 -18.44
N THR A 59 3.44 10.48 -18.26
CA THR A 59 4.45 10.86 -19.25
C THR A 59 5.45 9.73 -19.47
N LEU A 60 5.90 9.10 -18.39
CA LEU A 60 6.91 8.04 -18.40
C LEU A 60 6.40 6.78 -19.10
N ILE A 61 5.19 6.32 -18.79
CA ILE A 61 4.64 5.09 -19.39
C ILE A 61 4.27 5.28 -20.87
N ASN A 62 3.79 6.47 -21.24
CA ASN A 62 3.39 6.78 -22.61
C ASN A 62 4.55 7.24 -23.50
N SER A 63 5.73 7.48 -22.90
CA SER A 63 6.92 7.83 -23.67
C SER A 63 7.34 6.68 -24.60
N VAL A 64 7.41 7.01 -25.89
CA VAL A 64 8.07 6.16 -26.90
C VAL A 64 9.56 6.50 -26.87
N GLN A 65 10.27 5.90 -25.91
CA GLN A 65 11.73 5.91 -25.94
C GLN A 65 12.23 4.73 -26.76
N GLN A 66 13.00 5.03 -27.81
CA GLN A 66 13.66 4.01 -28.65
C GLN A 66 14.78 3.28 -27.90
N ASP A 67 15.34 3.91 -26.86
CA ASP A 67 16.38 3.35 -26.00
C ASP A 67 15.76 2.78 -24.71
N GLU A 68 15.78 1.45 -24.57
CA GLU A 68 15.29 0.76 -23.38
C GLU A 68 16.13 1.07 -22.13
N GLN A 69 17.44 1.33 -22.26
CA GLN A 69 18.30 1.61 -21.11
C GLN A 69 18.02 3.01 -20.56
N ALA A 70 17.89 4.00 -21.43
CA ALA A 70 17.47 5.34 -21.03
C ALA A 70 16.09 5.31 -20.36
N LYS A 71 15.14 4.52 -20.89
CA LYS A 71 13.81 4.34 -20.27
C LYS A 71 13.89 3.74 -18.89
N LYS A 72 14.70 2.69 -18.71
CA LYS A 72 14.91 2.06 -17.40
C LYS A 72 15.49 3.05 -16.38
N ALA A 73 16.53 3.82 -16.76
CA ALA A 73 17.13 4.82 -15.87
C ALA A 73 16.13 5.91 -15.44
N ASN A 74 15.27 6.38 -16.36
CA ASN A 74 14.22 7.35 -16.04
C ASN A 74 13.18 6.76 -15.07
N ILE A 75 12.84 5.47 -15.21
CA ILE A 75 11.94 4.79 -14.28
C ILE A 75 12.57 4.66 -12.90
N GLU A 76 13.83 4.26 -12.81
CA GLU A 76 14.54 4.17 -11.53
C GLU A 76 14.61 5.52 -10.81
N GLN A 77 14.91 6.60 -11.55
CA GLN A 77 14.92 7.95 -11.00
C GLN A 77 13.52 8.38 -10.51
N PHE A 78 12.48 8.10 -11.30
CA PHE A 78 11.10 8.37 -10.93
C PHE A 78 10.69 7.65 -9.66
N VAL A 79 11.01 6.34 -9.55
CA VAL A 79 10.71 5.52 -8.36
C VAL A 79 11.42 6.05 -7.13
N GLN A 80 12.70 6.43 -7.23
CA GLN A 80 13.46 6.99 -6.12
C GLN A 80 12.85 8.31 -5.63
N ALA A 81 12.53 9.22 -6.55
CA ALA A 81 11.95 10.52 -6.24
C ALA A 81 10.54 10.42 -5.64
N ASN A 82 9.77 9.39 -6.02
CA ASN A 82 8.36 9.25 -5.65
C ASN A 82 8.08 8.02 -4.76
N SER A 83 9.09 7.50 -4.05
CA SER A 83 9.05 6.24 -3.28
C SER A 83 7.94 6.13 -2.23
N LYS A 84 7.32 7.26 -1.84
CA LYS A 84 6.18 7.35 -0.92
C LYS A 84 4.83 7.50 -1.64
N THR A 85 4.73 7.12 -2.90
CA THR A 85 3.49 7.24 -3.69
C THR A 85 3.12 5.90 -4.30
N ALA A 86 1.81 5.68 -4.51
CA ALA A 86 1.33 4.50 -5.24
C ALA A 86 1.87 4.44 -6.68
N TYR A 87 2.20 5.59 -7.29
CA TYR A 87 2.73 5.65 -8.65
C TYR A 87 4.14 5.06 -8.77
N ALA A 88 4.99 5.17 -7.75
CA ALA A 88 6.26 4.47 -7.73
C ALA A 88 6.06 2.93 -7.69
N VAL A 89 5.10 2.46 -6.88
CA VAL A 89 4.71 1.04 -6.85
C VAL A 89 4.17 0.58 -8.21
N PHE A 90 3.34 1.38 -8.87
CA PHE A 90 2.83 1.07 -10.21
C PHE A 90 3.94 0.97 -11.26
N ALA A 91 4.92 1.87 -11.23
CA ALA A 91 6.08 1.81 -12.12
C ALA A 91 6.89 0.51 -11.90
N LEU A 92 7.14 0.13 -10.65
CA LEU A 92 7.82 -1.13 -10.31
C LEU A 92 7.02 -2.37 -10.73
N LEU A 93 5.70 -2.34 -10.57
CA LEU A 93 4.81 -3.42 -11.03
C LEU A 93 4.84 -3.57 -12.56
N ASP A 94 4.93 -2.48 -13.30
CA ASP A 94 5.04 -2.50 -14.76
C ASP A 94 6.41 -3.05 -15.20
N GLU A 95 7.50 -2.64 -14.56
CA GLU A 95 8.83 -3.19 -14.82
C GLU A 95 8.91 -4.68 -14.48
N ALA A 96 8.32 -5.11 -13.36
CA ALA A 96 8.24 -6.52 -13.00
C ALA A 96 7.45 -7.34 -14.04
N LYS A 97 6.37 -6.77 -14.59
CA LYS A 97 5.60 -7.40 -15.66
C LYS A 97 6.43 -7.55 -16.93
N LYS A 98 7.15 -6.51 -17.37
CA LYS A 98 8.03 -6.57 -18.54
C LYS A 98 9.15 -7.59 -18.35
N ALA A 99 9.78 -7.61 -17.18
CA ALA A 99 10.81 -8.58 -16.84
C ALA A 99 10.27 -10.01 -16.90
N THR A 100 9.08 -10.26 -16.34
CA THR A 100 8.38 -11.56 -16.42
C THR A 100 8.09 -11.97 -17.87
N GLN A 101 7.64 -11.04 -18.71
CA GLN A 101 7.40 -11.30 -20.14
C GLN A 101 8.68 -11.65 -20.91
N LYS A 102 9.81 -11.08 -20.50
CA LYS A 102 11.15 -11.41 -21.00
C LYS A 102 11.75 -12.66 -20.33
N GLN A 103 11.00 -13.33 -19.45
CA GLN A 103 11.43 -14.46 -18.61
C GLN A 103 12.62 -14.14 -17.68
N ASP A 104 12.90 -12.87 -17.45
CA ASP A 104 13.87 -12.41 -16.46
C ASP A 104 13.20 -12.33 -15.08
N PHE A 105 12.99 -13.50 -14.49
CA PHE A 105 12.33 -13.62 -13.19
C PHE A 105 13.17 -13.02 -12.04
N SER A 106 14.49 -12.93 -12.19
CA SER A 106 15.36 -12.30 -11.18
C SER A 106 15.15 -10.79 -11.15
N ALA A 107 15.09 -10.13 -12.32
CA ALA A 107 14.74 -8.71 -12.38
C ALA A 107 13.30 -8.45 -11.92
N ALA A 108 12.36 -9.36 -12.24
CA ALA A 108 10.98 -9.25 -11.75
C ALA A 108 10.92 -9.32 -10.21
N GLU A 109 11.66 -10.26 -9.60
CA GLU A 109 11.76 -10.38 -8.15
C GLU A 109 12.34 -9.11 -7.51
N ALA A 110 13.41 -8.54 -8.09
CA ALA A 110 14.03 -7.32 -7.56
C ALA A 110 13.04 -6.14 -7.55
N ASN A 111 12.34 -5.91 -8.67
CA ASN A 111 11.33 -4.85 -8.78
C ASN A 111 10.16 -5.07 -7.80
N LEU A 112 9.70 -6.31 -7.64
CA LEU A 112 8.59 -6.64 -6.75
C LEU A 112 8.96 -6.54 -5.26
N ASN A 113 10.19 -6.88 -4.89
CA ASN A 113 10.69 -6.62 -3.54
C ASN A 113 10.72 -5.12 -3.23
N GLN A 114 11.23 -4.31 -4.16
CA GLN A 114 11.21 -2.86 -4.00
C GLN A 114 9.76 -2.33 -3.90
N ALA A 115 8.85 -2.82 -4.74
CA ALA A 115 7.44 -2.45 -4.72
C ALA A 115 6.79 -2.79 -3.37
N LEU A 116 7.16 -3.93 -2.77
CA LEU A 116 6.61 -4.37 -1.49
C LEU A 116 7.05 -3.44 -0.36
N THR A 117 8.32 -3.01 -0.37
CA THR A 117 8.84 -2.05 0.62
C THR A 117 8.25 -0.64 0.49
N GLN A 118 7.77 -0.26 -0.70
CA GLN A 118 7.18 1.06 -0.96
C GLN A 118 5.65 1.08 -0.89
N SER A 119 5.01 -0.10 -0.78
CA SER A 119 3.56 -0.19 -0.65
C SER A 119 3.10 0.33 0.70
N GLN A 120 2.18 1.30 0.69
CA GLN A 120 1.69 1.94 1.92
C GLN A 120 0.29 1.49 2.35
N ASP A 121 -0.50 0.96 1.43
CA ASP A 121 -1.83 0.44 1.72
C ASP A 121 -1.89 -1.09 1.62
N GLU A 122 -2.92 -1.63 2.25
CA GLU A 122 -3.14 -3.06 2.37
C GLU A 122 -3.41 -3.73 1.02
N VAL A 123 -4.09 -3.04 0.10
CA VAL A 123 -4.46 -3.58 -1.21
C VAL A 123 -3.22 -3.70 -2.09
N LEU A 124 -2.40 -2.66 -2.19
CA LEU A 124 -1.14 -2.71 -2.95
C LEU A 124 -0.17 -3.74 -2.36
N THR A 125 -0.03 -3.78 -1.04
CA THR A 125 0.82 -4.77 -0.36
C THR A 125 0.41 -6.19 -0.75
N SER A 126 -0.88 -6.51 -0.72
CA SER A 126 -1.40 -7.83 -1.09
C SER A 126 -1.19 -8.17 -2.56
N ILE A 127 -1.42 -7.21 -3.47
CA ILE A 127 -1.21 -7.41 -4.91
C ILE A 127 0.28 -7.68 -5.19
N VAL A 128 1.18 -6.88 -4.61
CA VAL A 128 2.62 -7.05 -4.79
C VAL A 128 3.08 -8.37 -4.18
N ALA A 129 2.65 -8.71 -2.96
CA ALA A 129 3.04 -9.95 -2.31
C ALA A 129 2.58 -11.20 -3.08
N LEU A 130 1.35 -11.22 -3.61
CA LEU A 130 0.88 -12.32 -4.47
C LEU A 130 1.74 -12.47 -5.72
N ARG A 131 2.09 -11.36 -6.38
CA ARG A 131 2.93 -11.37 -7.59
C ARG A 131 4.36 -11.78 -7.29
N LEU A 132 4.94 -11.27 -6.20
CA LEU A 132 6.29 -11.62 -5.76
C LEU A 132 6.37 -13.12 -5.42
N SER A 133 5.39 -13.64 -4.67
CA SER A 133 5.31 -15.07 -4.36
C SER A 133 5.22 -15.93 -5.62
N ALA A 134 4.45 -15.52 -6.62
CA ALA A 134 4.36 -16.23 -7.89
C ALA A 134 5.69 -16.24 -8.67
N VAL A 135 6.44 -15.13 -8.66
CA VAL A 135 7.78 -15.06 -9.27
C VAL A 135 8.78 -15.93 -8.50
N GLN A 136 8.76 -15.88 -7.16
CA GLN A 136 9.59 -16.72 -6.31
C GLN A 136 9.30 -18.21 -6.52
N PHE A 137 8.03 -18.57 -6.67
CA PHE A 137 7.61 -19.92 -7.03
C PHE A 137 8.19 -20.35 -8.37
N GLN A 138 8.14 -19.49 -9.39
CA GLN A 138 8.72 -19.74 -10.71
C GLN A 138 10.25 -19.88 -10.68
N LEU A 139 10.92 -19.21 -9.74
CA LEU A 139 12.36 -19.34 -9.47
C LEU A 139 12.70 -20.58 -8.62
N GLY A 140 11.72 -21.37 -8.19
CA GLY A 140 11.92 -22.52 -7.30
C GLY A 140 12.20 -22.14 -5.84
N GLN A 141 12.04 -20.87 -5.46
CA GLN A 141 12.25 -20.37 -4.10
C GLN A 141 11.01 -20.62 -3.23
N LEU A 142 10.66 -21.89 -3.02
CA LEU A 142 9.37 -22.29 -2.45
C LEU A 142 9.13 -21.74 -1.03
N ASP A 143 10.15 -21.74 -0.17
CA ASP A 143 10.03 -21.22 1.21
C ASP A 143 9.90 -19.70 1.25
N ASN A 144 10.62 -18.99 0.38
CA ASN A 144 10.48 -17.55 0.23
C ASN A 144 9.07 -17.20 -0.27
N ALA A 145 8.57 -17.95 -1.27
CA ALA A 145 7.24 -17.74 -1.83
C ALA A 145 6.14 -17.87 -0.75
N LEU A 146 6.22 -18.89 0.11
CA LEU A 146 5.29 -19.05 1.25
C LEU A 146 5.43 -17.92 2.27
N THR A 147 6.67 -17.52 2.58
CA THR A 147 6.94 -16.42 3.52
C THR A 147 6.36 -15.10 3.02
N THR A 148 6.53 -14.81 1.72
CA THR A 148 5.96 -13.63 1.07
C THR A 148 4.43 -13.62 1.15
N LEU A 149 3.76 -14.77 1.02
CA LEU A 149 2.30 -14.86 1.15
C LEU A 149 1.79 -14.45 2.54
N ASN A 150 2.63 -14.45 3.57
CA ASN A 150 2.25 -13.92 4.89
C ASN A 150 2.00 -12.41 4.88
N GLN A 151 2.53 -11.69 3.89
CA GLN A 151 2.28 -10.26 3.71
C GLN A 151 0.94 -9.95 3.02
N VAL A 152 0.28 -10.96 2.45
CA VAL A 152 -1.05 -10.80 1.85
C VAL A 152 -2.09 -10.68 2.95
N LYS A 153 -2.83 -9.57 2.90
CA LYS A 153 -3.90 -9.19 3.83
C LYS A 153 -5.21 -8.92 3.08
N GLY A 154 -6.32 -8.83 3.81
CA GLY A 154 -7.65 -8.58 3.26
C GLY A 154 -8.34 -9.84 2.74
N GLU A 155 -9.61 -10.01 3.09
CA GLU A 155 -10.38 -11.24 2.84
C GLU A 155 -10.53 -11.56 1.35
N SER A 156 -10.61 -10.55 0.50
CA SER A 156 -10.75 -10.69 -0.95
C SER A 156 -9.57 -11.40 -1.62
N PHE A 157 -8.41 -11.46 -0.96
CA PHE A 157 -7.21 -12.14 -1.47
C PHE A 157 -7.02 -13.55 -0.91
N ASN A 158 -7.81 -13.96 0.09
CA ASN A 158 -7.62 -15.23 0.80
C ASN A 158 -7.65 -16.44 -0.14
N ALA A 159 -8.61 -16.49 -1.06
CA ALA A 159 -8.72 -17.61 -2.00
C ALA A 159 -7.51 -17.67 -2.96
N ARG A 160 -7.04 -16.53 -3.47
CA ARG A 160 -5.84 -16.50 -4.35
C ARG A 160 -4.59 -16.89 -3.60
N LYS A 161 -4.43 -16.38 -2.37
CA LYS A 161 -3.35 -16.78 -1.46
C LYS A 161 -3.38 -18.30 -1.25
N ALA A 162 -4.54 -18.85 -0.94
CA ALA A 162 -4.70 -20.28 -0.66
C ALA A 162 -4.44 -21.16 -1.90
N ILE A 163 -4.87 -20.75 -3.10
CA ILE A 163 -4.53 -21.43 -4.35
C ILE A 163 -3.01 -21.45 -4.56
N LEU A 164 -2.34 -20.30 -4.44
CA LEU A 164 -0.90 -20.21 -4.66
C LEU A 164 -0.11 -20.96 -3.57
N THR A 165 -0.53 -20.89 -2.30
CA THR A 165 0.00 -21.73 -1.22
C THR A 165 -0.11 -23.21 -1.59
N GLY A 166 -1.27 -23.66 -2.07
CA GLY A 166 -1.47 -25.04 -2.48
C GLY A 166 -0.52 -25.47 -3.59
N ASP A 167 -0.37 -24.64 -4.64
CA ASP A 167 0.56 -24.90 -5.74
C ASP A 167 2.02 -25.01 -5.27
N ILE A 168 2.44 -24.14 -4.36
CA ILE A 168 3.78 -24.20 -3.77
C ILE A 168 3.96 -25.47 -2.94
N GLN A 169 2.96 -25.87 -2.16
CA GLN A 169 3.02 -27.10 -1.34
C GLN A 169 3.05 -28.37 -2.20
N VAL A 170 2.34 -28.39 -3.33
CA VAL A 170 2.47 -29.48 -4.32
C VAL A 170 3.91 -29.59 -4.81
N ALA A 171 4.54 -28.47 -5.16
CA ALA A 171 5.93 -28.47 -5.62
C ALA A 171 6.92 -28.90 -4.51
N LYS A 172 6.59 -28.65 -3.23
CA LYS A 172 7.35 -29.19 -2.08
C LYS A 172 7.09 -30.67 -1.80
N GLY A 173 6.09 -31.28 -2.43
CA GLY A 173 5.66 -32.65 -2.19
C GLY A 173 4.71 -32.83 -1.01
N ASP A 174 4.29 -31.75 -0.34
CA ASP A 174 3.33 -31.81 0.77
C ASP A 174 1.89 -31.76 0.26
N LYS A 175 1.40 -32.92 -0.19
CA LYS A 175 0.03 -33.05 -0.69
C LYS A 175 -1.03 -32.75 0.36
N VAL A 176 -0.75 -32.99 1.65
CA VAL A 176 -1.74 -32.76 2.71
C VAL A 176 -1.93 -31.25 2.91
N ALA A 177 -0.84 -30.50 3.01
CA ALA A 177 -0.90 -29.05 3.10
C ALA A 177 -1.50 -28.41 1.84
N ALA A 178 -1.16 -28.96 0.66
CA ALA A 178 -1.75 -28.52 -0.60
C ALA A 178 -3.26 -28.70 -0.65
N LYS A 179 -3.74 -29.90 -0.29
CA LYS A 179 -5.18 -30.21 -0.21
C LYS A 179 -5.92 -29.23 0.68
N ASN A 180 -5.44 -29.03 1.91
CA ASN A 180 -6.06 -28.10 2.87
C ASN A 180 -6.16 -26.68 2.31
N SER A 181 -5.12 -26.23 1.61
CA SER A 181 -5.08 -24.88 1.00
C SER A 181 -6.11 -24.76 -0.14
N PHE A 182 -6.23 -25.77 -1.01
CA PHE A 182 -7.23 -25.74 -2.06
C PHE A 182 -8.67 -25.85 -1.53
N GLU A 183 -8.91 -26.64 -0.47
CA GLU A 183 -10.22 -26.70 0.19
C GLU A 183 -10.61 -25.32 0.77
N GLN A 184 -9.68 -24.60 1.37
CA GLN A 184 -9.89 -23.23 1.85
C GLN A 184 -10.30 -22.28 0.71
N ALA A 185 -9.61 -22.35 -0.43
CA ALA A 185 -9.93 -21.54 -1.60
C ALA A 185 -11.30 -21.89 -2.19
N GLN A 186 -11.70 -23.17 -2.18
CA GLN A 186 -12.99 -23.63 -2.66
C GLN A 186 -14.16 -23.10 -1.84
N GLN A 187 -13.96 -22.87 -0.54
CA GLN A 187 -15.02 -22.38 0.36
C GLN A 187 -15.21 -20.87 0.32
N SER A 188 -14.14 -20.12 0.05
CA SER A 188 -14.10 -18.65 0.25
C SER A 188 -13.85 -17.84 -1.02
N GLY A 189 -13.53 -18.49 -2.15
CA GLY A 189 -13.22 -17.81 -3.41
C GLY A 189 -14.43 -17.33 -4.19
N SER A 190 -14.18 -16.48 -5.19
CA SER A 190 -15.10 -16.22 -6.29
C SER A 190 -15.38 -17.50 -7.10
N GLN A 191 -16.45 -17.50 -7.89
CA GLN A 191 -16.82 -18.69 -8.68
C GLN A 191 -15.67 -19.25 -9.52
N LEU A 192 -14.83 -18.40 -10.11
CA LEU A 192 -13.65 -18.82 -10.88
C LEU A 192 -12.57 -19.44 -9.98
N GLU A 193 -12.31 -18.85 -8.82
CA GLU A 193 -11.32 -19.38 -7.86
C GLU A 193 -11.79 -20.71 -7.26
N GLN A 194 -13.08 -20.86 -6.97
CA GLN A 194 -13.66 -22.12 -6.50
C GLN A 194 -13.52 -23.23 -7.55
N GLN A 195 -13.79 -22.92 -8.82
CA GLN A 195 -13.61 -23.86 -9.93
C GLN A 195 -12.15 -24.26 -10.10
N MET A 196 -11.23 -23.29 -10.02
CA MET A 196 -9.79 -23.54 -10.08
C MET A 196 -9.31 -24.42 -8.92
N ALA A 197 -9.73 -24.10 -7.70
CA ALA A 197 -9.41 -24.89 -6.51
C ALA A 197 -9.93 -26.33 -6.61
N LYS A 198 -11.18 -26.51 -7.09
CA LYS A 198 -11.76 -27.83 -7.34
C LYS A 198 -10.96 -28.63 -8.37
N MET A 199 -10.54 -27.98 -9.46
CA MET A 199 -9.70 -28.61 -10.49
C MET A 199 -8.36 -29.08 -9.89
N LYS A 200 -7.70 -28.22 -9.10
CA LYS A 200 -6.43 -28.54 -8.43
C LYS A 200 -6.58 -29.69 -7.44
N LEU A 201 -7.66 -29.74 -6.66
CA LEU A 201 -7.97 -30.84 -5.73
C LEU A 201 -8.13 -32.18 -6.45
N ASN A 202 -8.80 -32.18 -7.60
CA ASN A 202 -9.03 -33.41 -8.37
C ASN A 202 -7.74 -33.96 -9.01
N ASN A 203 -6.73 -33.11 -9.20
CA ASN A 203 -5.47 -33.44 -9.87
C ASN A 203 -4.30 -33.68 -8.89
N LEU A 204 -4.58 -33.71 -7.59
CA LEU A 204 -3.59 -33.86 -6.51
C LEU A 204 -3.13 -35.32 -6.35
#